data_AF-A0A962ILK2-F1
#
_entry.id   AF-A0A962ILK2-F1
#
_cell.length_a   1.000
_cell.length_b   1.000
_cell.length_c   1.000
_cell.angle_alpha   90.00
_cell.angle_beta   90.00
_cell.angle_gamma   90.00
#
_symmetry.space_group_name_H-M   'P 1'
#
loop_
_entity.id
_entity.type
_entity.pdbx_description
1 polymer ?
#
loop_
_entity_poly.entity_id
_entity_poly.type
_entity_poly.pdbx_seq_one_letter_code
_entity_poly.pdbx_strand_id
1 'polypeptide(L)'
;MSWRVALFALLALIALPFSAQAAAELVDPDPVAVPKGLSMDTVASDIKRALIGRGWIVANEAPGKIDATLHLRSHVARVAIEFDESTVRLSYVSSDNL
;
A
#
# COMPACT_ATOMS: atom_id res chain seq x y z
N MET A 1 18.51 -47.82 17.50
CA MET A 1 18.37 -46.80 16.44
C MET A 1 19.75 -46.62 15.79
N SER A 2 19.95 -47.02 14.53
CA SER A 2 21.28 -46.93 13.89
C SER A 2 21.58 -45.49 13.48
N TRP A 3 22.84 -45.04 13.64
CA TRP A 3 23.34 -43.71 13.29
C TRP A 3 22.91 -43.24 11.88
N ARG A 4 22.77 -44.18 10.94
CA ARG A 4 22.26 -43.93 9.59
C ARG A 4 20.84 -43.36 9.60
N VAL A 5 19.94 -43.91 10.41
CA VAL A 5 18.55 -43.41 10.52
C VAL A 5 18.53 -42.01 11.11
N ALA A 6 19.39 -41.73 12.08
CA ALA A 6 19.55 -40.38 12.64
C ALA A 6 20.09 -39.38 11.60
N LEU A 7 21.05 -39.81 10.76
CA LEU A 7 21.62 -38.98 9.70
C LEU A 7 20.60 -38.67 8.60
N PHE A 8 19.80 -39.67 8.20
CA PHE A 8 18.72 -39.48 7.23
C PHE A 8 17.61 -38.58 7.76
N ALA A 9 17.25 -38.71 9.04
CA ALA A 9 16.28 -37.83 9.68
C ALA A 9 16.77 -36.37 9.74
N LEU A 10 18.06 -36.16 10.07
CA LEU A 10 18.66 -34.83 10.10
C LEU A 10 18.75 -34.19 8.71
N LEU A 11 19.10 -34.96 7.68
CA LEU A 11 19.11 -34.51 6.28
C LEU A 11 17.70 -34.14 5.78
N ALA A 12 16.67 -34.91 6.16
CA ALA A 12 15.29 -34.62 5.81
C ALA A 12 14.76 -33.32 6.47
N LEU A 13 15.23 -33.00 7.68
CA LEU A 13 14.90 -31.75 8.37
C LEU A 13 15.54 -30.51 7.72
N ILE A 14 16.73 -30.65 7.13
CA ILE A 14 17.42 -29.56 6.40
C ILE A 14 16.78 -29.33 5.02
N ALA A 15 16.17 -30.35 4.44
CA ALA A 15 15.52 -30.28 3.12
C ALA A 15 14.12 -29.65 3.14
N LEU A 16 13.60 -29.23 4.30
CA LEU A 16 12.37 -28.45 4.35
C LEU A 16 12.65 -27.06 3.75
N PRO A 17 12.09 -26.70 2.58
CA PRO A 17 12.24 -25.36 2.08
C PRO A 17 11.57 -24.44 3.10
N PHE A 18 12.37 -23.61 3.77
CA PHE A 18 11.87 -22.42 4.41
C PHE A 18 11.33 -21.56 3.27
N SER A 19 10.04 -21.72 2.95
CA SER A 19 9.38 -20.91 1.96
C SER A 19 9.32 -19.50 2.53
N ALA A 20 10.34 -18.71 2.21
CA ALA A 20 10.25 -17.26 2.28
C ALA A 20 9.08 -16.88 1.36
N GLN A 21 7.91 -16.69 1.96
CA GLN A 21 6.77 -16.12 1.27
C GLN A 21 7.21 -14.72 0.86
N ALA A 22 7.53 -14.56 -0.42
CA ALA A 22 7.81 -13.25 -0.98
C ALA A 22 6.57 -12.38 -0.72
N ALA A 23 6.78 -11.18 -0.18
CA ALA A 23 5.70 -10.22 -0.04
C ALA A 23 5.06 -9.99 -1.41
N ALA A 24 3.72 -9.93 -1.45
CA ALA A 24 3.02 -9.62 -2.68
C ALA A 24 3.49 -8.27 -3.23
N GLU A 25 3.67 -8.20 -4.55
CA GLU A 25 4.03 -6.95 -5.20
C GLU A 25 2.92 -5.92 -4.98
N LEU A 26 3.30 -4.73 -4.50
CA LEU A 26 2.38 -3.62 -4.35
C LEU A 26 2.16 -3.01 -5.73
N VAL A 27 0.91 -3.00 -6.18
CA VAL A 27 0.52 -2.43 -7.47
C VAL A 27 -0.44 -1.29 -7.24
N ASP A 28 -0.26 -0.20 -7.99
CA ASP A 28 -1.16 0.93 -7.98
C ASP A 28 -2.55 0.51 -8.50
N PRO A 29 -3.65 0.94 -7.85
CA PRO A 29 -4.99 0.64 -8.32
C PRO A 29 -5.31 1.40 -9.61
N ASP A 30 -6.31 0.90 -10.34
CA ASP A 30 -6.84 1.61 -11.52
C ASP A 30 -7.38 3.01 -11.15
N PRO A 31 -7.23 4.01 -12.03
CA PRO A 31 -7.79 5.34 -11.81
C PRO A 31 -9.32 5.33 -11.64
N VAL A 32 -9.80 6.19 -10.74
CA VAL A 32 -11.24 6.39 -10.49
C VAL A 32 -11.74 7.54 -11.35
N ALA A 33 -12.85 7.35 -12.07
CA ALA A 33 -13.47 8.40 -12.87
C ALA A 33 -14.15 9.47 -12.01
N VAL A 34 -13.96 10.73 -12.37
CA VAL A 34 -14.64 11.88 -11.77
C VAL A 34 -15.94 12.17 -12.51
N PRO A 35 -17.09 12.26 -11.82
CA PRO A 35 -18.34 12.69 -12.44
C PRO A 35 -18.24 14.06 -13.11
N LYS A 36 -18.87 14.20 -14.29
CA LYS A 36 -18.88 15.46 -15.02
C LYS A 36 -19.51 16.60 -14.20
N GLY A 37 -18.94 17.79 -14.31
CA GLY A 37 -19.46 19.01 -13.69
C GLY A 37 -19.00 19.25 -12.25
N LEU A 38 -18.11 18.42 -11.72
CA LEU A 38 -17.44 18.68 -10.45
C LEU A 38 -16.25 19.62 -10.65
N SER A 39 -16.12 20.60 -9.76
CA SER A 39 -14.93 21.46 -9.73
C SER A 39 -13.75 20.75 -9.06
N MET A 40 -12.54 21.17 -9.40
CA MET A 40 -11.30 20.70 -8.76
C MET A 40 -11.33 20.80 -7.23
N ASP A 41 -11.88 21.89 -6.69
CA ASP A 41 -12.01 22.08 -5.24
C ASP A 41 -12.97 21.06 -4.60
N THR A 42 -14.04 20.70 -5.29
CA THR A 42 -14.99 19.70 -4.83
C THR A 42 -14.34 18.33 -4.81
N VAL A 43 -13.61 17.98 -5.88
CA VAL A 43 -12.85 16.71 -5.97
C VAL A 43 -11.81 16.63 -4.85
N ALA A 44 -11.03 17.71 -4.63
CA ALA A 44 -10.05 17.78 -3.56
C ALA A 44 -10.69 17.59 -2.17
N SER A 45 -11.83 18.25 -1.91
CA SER A 45 -12.58 18.12 -0.66
C SER A 45 -13.04 16.69 -0.41
N ASP A 46 -13.55 16.03 -1.45
CA ASP A 46 -14.03 14.64 -1.37
C ASP A 46 -12.90 13.64 -1.14
N ILE A 47 -11.75 13.82 -1.80
CA ILE A 47 -10.54 13.04 -1.55
C ILE A 47 -10.10 13.18 -0.09
N LYS A 48 -10.02 14.42 0.43
CA LYS A 48 -9.62 14.67 1.83
C LYS A 48 -10.58 14.04 2.83
N ARG A 49 -11.88 14.16 2.59
CA ARG A 49 -12.91 13.51 3.42
C ARG A 49 -12.74 11.98 3.43
N ALA A 50 -12.47 11.38 2.27
CA ALA A 50 -12.25 9.95 2.13
C ALA A 50 -10.95 9.46 2.81
N LEU A 51 -9.89 10.28 2.79
CA LEU A 51 -8.63 10.04 3.49
C LEU A 51 -8.81 10.07 5.01
N ILE A 52 -9.38 11.17 5.52
CA ILE A 52 -9.61 11.37 6.96
C ILE A 52 -10.52 10.28 7.52
N GLY A 53 -11.59 9.92 6.80
CA GLY A 53 -12.50 8.85 7.19
C GLY A 53 -11.85 7.47 7.31
N ARG A 54 -10.64 7.29 6.74
CA ARG A 54 -9.85 6.06 6.81
C ARG A 54 -8.58 6.21 7.66
N GLY A 55 -8.43 7.30 8.40
CA GLY A 55 -7.28 7.54 9.28
C GLY A 55 -6.01 7.99 8.57
N TRP A 56 -6.08 8.37 7.30
CA TRP A 56 -4.95 8.97 6.59
C TRP A 56 -4.77 10.43 7.01
N ILE A 57 -3.52 10.86 7.08
CA ILE A 57 -3.12 12.23 7.39
C ILE A 57 -2.70 12.88 6.07
N VAL A 58 -3.31 14.01 5.71
CA VAL A 58 -2.87 14.84 4.58
C VAL A 58 -1.55 15.50 4.97
N ALA A 59 -0.47 15.14 4.29
CA ALA A 59 0.88 15.63 4.57
C ALA A 59 1.20 16.89 3.76
N ASN A 60 0.70 16.97 2.53
CA ASN A 60 0.89 18.10 1.62
C ASN A 60 -0.28 18.20 0.64
N GLU A 61 -0.62 19.43 0.22
CA GLU A 61 -1.69 19.71 -0.73
C GLU A 61 -1.21 20.75 -1.75
N ALA A 62 -1.38 20.44 -3.03
CA ALA A 62 -1.11 21.31 -4.16
C ALA A 62 -2.26 21.19 -5.18
N PRO A 63 -2.42 22.15 -6.12
CA PRO A 63 -3.42 22.02 -7.17
C PRO A 63 -3.26 20.69 -7.93
N GLY A 64 -4.31 19.86 -7.91
CA GLY A 64 -4.33 18.55 -8.57
C GLY A 64 -3.50 17.45 -7.90
N LYS A 65 -2.96 17.67 -6.69
CA LYS A 65 -2.16 16.68 -5.98
C LYS A 65 -2.32 16.74 -4.45
N ILE A 66 -2.49 15.58 -3.83
CA ILE A 66 -2.49 15.40 -2.37
C ILE A 66 -1.50 14.29 -1.99
N ASP A 67 -0.58 14.58 -1.07
CA ASP A 67 0.26 13.55 -0.46
C ASP A 67 -0.34 13.15 0.91
N ALA A 68 -0.45 11.86 1.17
CA ALA A 68 -1.06 11.34 2.40
C ALA A 68 -0.22 10.25 3.06
N THR A 69 -0.24 10.21 4.39
CA THR A 69 0.46 9.22 5.20
C THR A 69 -0.51 8.49 6.12
N LEU A 70 -0.42 7.18 6.18
CA LEU A 70 -1.13 6.34 7.12
C LEU A 70 -0.16 5.76 8.15
N HIS A 71 -0.47 5.94 9.43
CA HIS A 71 0.26 5.33 10.53
C HIS A 71 -0.62 4.24 11.17
N LEU A 72 -0.16 2.99 11.14
CA LEU A 72 -0.83 1.84 11.77
C LEU A 72 0.15 1.15 12.71
N ARG A 73 0.08 1.45 14.01
CA ARG A 73 1.02 0.91 15.02
C ARG A 73 2.47 1.19 14.62
N SER A 74 3.23 0.18 14.21
CA SER A 74 4.62 0.24 13.73
C SER A 74 4.75 0.28 12.21
N HIS A 75 3.65 0.34 11.48
CA HIS A 75 3.61 0.39 10.01
C HIS A 75 3.33 1.81 9.56
N VAL A 76 4.03 2.26 8.52
CA VAL A 76 3.79 3.56 7.87
C VAL A 76 3.61 3.34 6.38
N ALA A 77 2.61 3.95 5.77
CA ALA A 77 2.43 3.96 4.31
C ALA A 77 2.27 5.39 3.81
N ARG A 78 2.87 5.72 2.66
CA ARG A 78 2.80 7.02 2.00
C ARG A 78 2.29 6.84 0.58
N VAL A 79 1.34 7.68 0.20
CA VAL A 79 0.74 7.71 -1.14
C VAL A 79 0.71 9.12 -1.69
N ALA A 80 0.77 9.23 -3.00
CA ALA A 80 0.47 10.44 -3.76
C ALA A 80 -0.85 10.23 -4.50
N ILE A 81 -1.71 11.24 -4.48
CA ILE A 81 -3.00 11.22 -5.16
C ILE A 81 -3.02 12.38 -6.14
N GLU A 82 -3.01 12.05 -7.43
CA GLU A 82 -3.16 13.02 -8.51
C GLU A 82 -4.60 13.03 -8.99
N PHE A 83 -5.15 14.20 -9.25
CA PHE A 83 -6.54 14.33 -9.67
C PHE A 83 -6.75 15.52 -10.60
N ASP A 84 -7.75 15.36 -11.46
CA ASP A 84 -8.28 16.40 -12.33
C ASP A 84 -9.82 16.31 -12.42
N GLU A 85 -10.45 17.04 -13.36
CA GLU A 85 -11.91 17.02 -13.55
C GLU A 85 -12.44 15.70 -14.17
N SER A 86 -11.54 14.77 -14.53
CA SER A 86 -11.86 13.51 -15.21
C SER A 86 -11.46 12.27 -14.43
N THR A 87 -10.36 12.31 -13.66
CA THR A 87 -9.81 11.14 -12.98
C THR A 87 -9.15 11.46 -11.64
N VAL A 88 -9.10 10.45 -10.77
CA VAL A 88 -8.30 10.41 -9.55
C VAL A 88 -7.39 9.18 -9.63
N ARG A 89 -6.08 9.36 -9.49
CA ARG A 89 -5.06 8.32 -9.50
C ARG A 89 -4.35 8.28 -8.16
N LEU A 90 -4.24 7.09 -7.58
CA LEU A 90 -3.47 6.85 -6.37
C LEU A 90 -2.18 6.11 -6.73
N SER A 91 -1.06 6.61 -6.23
CA SER A 91 0.24 5.98 -6.40
C SER A 91 0.90 5.71 -5.06
N TYR A 92 1.37 4.48 -4.89
CA TYR A 92 2.22 4.11 -3.77
C TYR A 92 3.57 4.82 -3.87
N VAL A 93 3.98 5.46 -2.77
CA VAL A 93 5.26 6.19 -2.71
C VAL A 93 6.29 5.39 -1.92
N SER A 94 5.94 5.00 -0.70
CA SER A 94 6.83 4.24 0.19
C SER A 94 6.07 3.70 1.39
N SER A 95 6.70 2.76 2.10
CA SER A 95 6.23 2.28 3.39
C SER A 95 7.39 1.90 4.28
N ASP A 96 7.17 2.00 5.58
CA ASP A 96 8.06 1.47 6.60
C ASP A 96 7.39 0.27 7.26
N ASN A 97 8.08 -0.88 7.23
CA ASN A 97 7.66 -2.14 7.88
C ASN A 97 6.34 -2.73 7.34
N LEU A 98 6.03 -2.64 6.05
CA LEU A 98 4.81 -3.23 5.46
C LEU A 98 4.95 -4.71 5.09
#